data_AF-A0A2H5X5B3-F1
#
_entry.id   AF-A0A2H5X5B3-F1
#
_cell.length_a   1.000
_cell.length_b   1.000
_cell.length_c   1.000
_cell.angle_alpha   90.00
_cell.angle_beta   90.00
_cell.angle_gamma   90.00
#
_symmetry.space_group_name_H-M   'P 1'
#
loop_
_entity.id
_entity.type
_entity.pdbx_description
1 polymer ?
#
loop_
_entity_poly.entity_id
_entity_poly.type
_entity_poly.pdbx_seq_one_letter_code
_entity_poly.pdbx_strand_id
1 'polypeptide(L)'
;MAAKKASAEGASSGGKNKTIIFLAVGILLGAVVAFGVGKVIFGKSKEEKKEEKTLPEYTIELDEFVVNLADGSHYAKVTLAIGLEKPLGGGEGGKLEPKLLAPIRDTVITVLSSKSMSQLVSGEGKEKMKKELKEKLNELLGDEMVKEVYFTSLTLQ
;
A
#
# COMPACT_ATOMS: atom_id res chain seq x y z
N MET A 1 -74.85 45.98 12.26
CA MET A 1 -75.60 45.49 11.07
C MET A 1 -74.82 44.29 10.55
N ALA A 2 -75.22 43.04 10.85
CA ALA A 2 -76.10 42.20 10.01
C ALA A 2 -75.52 42.02 8.59
N ALA A 3 -75.26 40.85 8.01
CA ALA A 3 -75.64 39.44 8.22
C ALA A 3 -74.61 38.56 7.43
N LYS A 4 -74.06 37.42 7.89
CA LYS A 4 -74.58 36.06 8.15
C LYS A 4 -74.74 35.13 6.91
N LYS A 5 -73.91 34.04 6.89
CA LYS A 5 -74.06 32.64 6.39
C LYS A 5 -74.35 32.40 4.88
N ALA A 6 -73.99 31.28 4.23
CA ALA A 6 -73.78 29.86 4.61
C ALA A 6 -72.76 29.18 3.64
N SER A 7 -71.94 28.19 4.04
CA SER A 7 -72.13 26.71 3.93
C SER A 7 -72.49 26.22 2.51
N ALA A 8 -71.95 25.16 1.88
CA ALA A 8 -71.36 23.90 2.36
C ALA A 8 -70.61 23.15 1.20
N GLU A 9 -69.93 22.05 1.55
CA GLU A 9 -69.51 20.88 0.74
C GLU A 9 -68.41 21.08 -0.33
N GLY A 10 -67.42 20.21 -0.54
CA GLY A 10 -67.24 18.80 -0.18
C GLY A 10 -66.83 18.00 -1.42
N ALA A 11 -65.68 17.30 -1.34
CA ALA A 11 -65.23 16.16 -2.16
C ALA A 11 -64.54 16.35 -3.55
N SER A 12 -63.20 16.29 -3.51
CA SER A 12 -62.29 15.29 -4.14
C SER A 12 -62.69 14.55 -5.45
N SER A 13 -61.83 14.58 -6.48
CA SER A 13 -60.89 13.47 -6.79
C SER A 13 -60.12 13.64 -8.12
N GLY A 14 -58.85 13.17 -8.16
CA GLY A 14 -58.25 12.55 -9.37
C GLY A 14 -57.01 13.23 -9.97
N GLY A 15 -55.83 12.60 -9.82
CA GLY A 15 -54.67 12.94 -10.67
C GLY A 15 -53.28 12.66 -10.09
N LYS A 16 -53.12 11.53 -9.40
CA LYS A 16 -51.93 11.09 -8.64
C LYS A 16 -50.69 10.76 -9.52
N ASN A 17 -50.64 11.24 -10.77
CA ASN A 17 -49.70 10.82 -11.81
C ASN A 17 -48.63 11.87 -12.17
N LYS A 18 -48.83 13.18 -11.90
CA LYS A 18 -47.79 14.19 -12.20
C LYS A 18 -46.66 14.18 -11.17
N THR A 19 -46.92 14.01 -9.89
CA THR A 19 -45.89 14.01 -8.84
C THR A 19 -44.99 12.78 -8.86
N ILE A 20 -45.50 11.61 -9.25
CA ILE A 20 -44.69 10.39 -9.42
C ILE A 20 -43.75 10.51 -10.63
N ILE A 21 -44.20 11.15 -11.72
CA ILE A 21 -43.37 11.42 -12.89
C ILE A 21 -42.25 12.41 -12.56
N PHE A 22 -42.52 13.49 -11.82
CA PHE A 22 -41.47 14.41 -11.37
C PHE A 22 -40.48 13.75 -10.38
N LEU A 23 -40.94 12.85 -9.50
CA LEU A 23 -40.06 12.11 -8.59
C LEU A 23 -39.18 11.11 -9.35
N ALA A 24 -39.75 10.39 -10.32
CA ALA A 24 -39.01 9.42 -11.15
C ALA A 24 -37.97 10.11 -12.06
N VAL A 25 -38.32 11.26 -12.65
CA VAL A 25 -37.39 12.07 -13.45
C VAL A 25 -36.31 12.70 -12.58
N GLY A 26 -36.63 13.15 -11.36
CA GLY A 26 -35.66 13.63 -10.39
C GLY A 26 -34.67 12.56 -9.93
N ILE A 27 -35.13 11.32 -9.71
CA ILE A 27 -34.27 10.18 -9.35
C ILE A 27 -33.39 9.77 -10.55
N LEU A 28 -33.93 9.76 -11.77
CA LEU A 28 -33.14 9.46 -12.98
C LEU A 28 -32.08 10.52 -13.26
N LEU A 29 -32.39 11.81 -13.12
CA LEU A 29 -31.41 12.89 -13.26
C LEU A 29 -30.37 12.89 -12.14
N GLY A 30 -30.79 12.62 -10.89
CA GLY A 30 -29.89 12.49 -9.75
C GLY A 30 -28.92 11.30 -9.89
N ALA A 31 -29.39 10.18 -10.43
CA ALA A 31 -28.56 9.01 -10.71
C ALA A 31 -27.52 9.28 -11.82
N VAL A 32 -27.88 10.01 -12.89
CA VAL A 32 -26.93 10.37 -13.96
C VAL A 32 -25.86 11.34 -13.47
N VAL A 33 -26.23 12.31 -12.64
CA VAL A 33 -25.26 13.24 -12.04
C VAL A 33 -24.35 12.50 -11.06
N ALA A 34 -24.89 11.72 -10.12
CA ALA A 34 -24.10 10.94 -9.16
C ALA A 34 -23.15 9.92 -9.84
N PHE A 35 -23.59 9.28 -10.92
CA PHE A 35 -22.77 8.38 -11.73
C PHE A 35 -21.69 9.14 -12.54
N GLY A 36 -22.00 10.34 -13.02
CA GLY A 36 -21.09 11.24 -13.72
C GLY A 36 -19.96 11.80 -12.83
N VAL A 37 -20.29 12.33 -11.64
CA VAL A 37 -19.26 12.80 -10.68
C VAL A 37 -18.46 11.64 -10.08
N GLY A 38 -19.11 10.50 -9.82
CA GLY A 38 -18.43 9.29 -9.36
C GLY A 38 -17.36 8.83 -10.34
N LYS A 39 -17.61 8.87 -11.65
CA LYS A 39 -16.62 8.48 -12.67
C LYS A 39 -15.48 9.50 -12.83
N VAL A 40 -15.71 10.79 -12.58
CA VAL A 40 -14.67 11.83 -12.69
C VAL A 40 -13.80 11.90 -11.42
N ILE A 41 -14.35 11.60 -10.25
CA ILE A 41 -13.61 11.59 -8.96
C ILE A 41 -12.93 10.23 -8.73
N PHE A 42 -13.54 9.11 -9.14
CA PHE A 42 -12.99 7.74 -8.97
C PHE A 42 -12.18 7.26 -10.19
N GLY A 43 -12.32 7.92 -11.35
CA GLY A 43 -11.59 7.65 -12.60
C GLY A 43 -10.17 8.19 -12.63
N LYS A 44 -9.76 8.98 -11.62
CA LYS A 44 -8.34 9.24 -11.33
C LYS A 44 -7.76 8.06 -10.52
N SER A 45 -8.06 6.85 -10.97
CA SER A 45 -7.35 5.65 -10.57
C SER A 45 -5.91 5.88 -10.98
N LYS A 46 -5.10 6.14 -9.96
CA LYS A 46 -3.65 6.17 -9.97
C LYS A 46 -3.16 5.17 -11.01
N GLU A 47 -2.69 5.70 -12.13
CA GLU A 47 -1.98 4.93 -13.13
C GLU A 47 -0.72 4.45 -12.41
N GLU A 48 -0.81 3.28 -11.78
CA GLU A 48 0.37 2.52 -11.37
C GLU A 48 1.12 2.26 -12.66
N LYS A 49 2.07 3.13 -12.93
CA LYS A 49 3.16 2.92 -13.86
C LYS A 49 3.69 1.53 -13.52
N LYS A 50 3.30 0.55 -14.33
CA LYS A 50 3.76 -0.82 -14.22
C LYS A 50 5.23 -0.75 -14.60
N GLU A 51 6.08 -0.43 -13.62
CA GLU A 51 7.52 -0.58 -13.73
C GLU A 51 7.73 -1.99 -14.26
N GLU A 52 8.24 -2.07 -15.48
CA GLU A 52 8.73 -3.29 -16.05
C GLU A 52 9.79 -3.80 -15.08
N LYS A 53 9.48 -4.86 -14.32
CA LYS A 53 10.40 -5.48 -13.35
C LYS A 53 11.56 -6.10 -14.12
N THR A 54 12.47 -5.26 -14.56
CA THR A 54 13.79 -5.66 -15.00
C THR A 54 14.55 -6.12 -13.76
N LEU A 55 15.30 -7.22 -13.89
CA LEU A 55 16.14 -7.67 -12.79
C LEU A 55 17.23 -6.60 -12.56
N PRO A 56 17.54 -6.28 -11.30
CA PRO A 56 18.58 -5.30 -10.98
C PRO A 56 19.92 -5.78 -11.55
N GLU A 57 20.62 -4.88 -12.24
CA GLU A 57 21.90 -5.18 -12.90
C GLU A 57 23.02 -5.48 -11.88
N TYR A 58 22.93 -4.89 -10.69
CA TYR A 58 23.89 -5.06 -9.60
C TYR A 58 23.20 -5.75 -8.42
N THR A 59 23.81 -6.80 -7.88
CA THR A 59 23.31 -7.49 -6.69
C THR A 59 24.44 -7.71 -5.70
N ILE A 60 24.19 -7.42 -4.42
CA ILE A 60 25.12 -7.66 -3.32
C ILE A 60 24.48 -8.61 -2.33
N GLU A 61 25.15 -9.73 -2.07
CA GLU A 61 24.78 -10.63 -0.98
C GLU A 61 25.34 -10.13 0.35
N LEU A 62 24.53 -10.22 1.40
CA LEU A 62 24.92 -9.90 2.77
C LEU A 62 25.21 -11.18 3.54
N ASP A 63 26.19 -11.11 4.44
CA ASP A 63 26.47 -12.21 5.37
C ASP A 63 25.25 -12.53 6.24
N GLU A 64 25.18 -13.79 6.71
CA GLU A 64 24.10 -14.29 7.55
C GLU A 64 23.81 -13.38 8.75
N PHE A 65 22.51 -13.24 9.03
CA PHE A 65 21.96 -12.58 10.20
C PHE A 65 21.37 -13.62 11.13
N VAL A 66 21.72 -13.52 12.42
CA VAL A 66 21.05 -14.24 13.50
C VAL A 66 20.45 -13.20 14.43
N VAL A 67 19.12 -13.16 14.50
CA VAL A 67 18.39 -12.10 15.23
C VAL A 67 17.26 -12.69 16.06
N ASN A 68 17.05 -12.11 17.25
CA ASN A 68 15.90 -12.42 18.07
C ASN A 68 14.67 -11.71 17.51
N LEU A 69 13.53 -12.38 17.49
CA LEU A 69 12.27 -11.81 17.03
C LEU A 69 11.58 -11.02 18.13
N ALA A 70 10.58 -10.23 17.75
CA ALA A 70 9.86 -9.33 18.66
C ALA A 70 9.12 -10.04 19.80
N ASP A 71 8.83 -11.33 19.64
CA ASP A 71 8.21 -12.15 20.69
C ASP A 71 9.18 -12.60 21.80
N GLY A 72 10.49 -12.45 21.58
CA GLY A 72 11.54 -12.78 22.55
C GLY A 72 11.75 -14.28 22.80
N SER A 73 10.96 -15.15 22.16
CA SER A 73 11.06 -16.61 22.31
C SER A 73 11.61 -17.29 21.06
N HIS A 74 11.56 -16.62 19.92
CA HIS A 74 12.04 -17.16 18.64
C HIS A 74 13.19 -16.34 18.10
N TYR A 75 13.98 -16.98 17.25
CA TYR A 75 15.03 -16.31 16.49
C TYR A 75 14.98 -16.71 15.02
N ALA A 76 15.53 -15.84 14.18
CA ALA A 76 15.63 -16.07 12.76
C ALA A 76 17.10 -16.11 12.33
N LYS A 77 17.41 -17.08 11.46
CA LYS A 77 18.61 -17.08 10.63
C LYS A 77 18.22 -16.67 9.22
N VAL A 78 18.81 -15.58 8.72
CA VAL A 78 18.42 -14.95 7.47
C VAL A 78 19.64 -14.61 6.64
N THR A 79 19.61 -14.93 5.35
CA THR A 79 20.56 -14.42 4.36
C THR A 79 19.78 -13.60 3.33
N LEU A 80 20.34 -12.45 2.97
CA LEU A 80 19.69 -11.46 2.11
C LEU A 80 20.59 -11.11 0.93
N ALA A 81 19.96 -10.79 -0.19
CA ALA A 81 20.62 -10.11 -1.31
C ALA A 81 19.88 -8.82 -1.64
N ILE A 82 20.63 -7.76 -1.94
CA ILE A 82 20.10 -6.45 -2.29
C ILE A 82 20.40 -6.18 -3.76
N GLY A 83 19.35 -5.93 -4.54
CA GLY A 83 19.43 -5.49 -5.92
C GLY A 83 19.51 -3.97 -6.00
N LEU A 84 20.47 -3.45 -6.76
CA LEU A 84 20.85 -2.04 -6.79
C LEU A 84 20.77 -1.49 -8.22
N GLU A 85 20.45 -0.20 -8.32
CA GLU A 85 20.45 0.54 -9.59
C GLU A 85 21.87 0.80 -10.12
N LYS A 86 22.81 0.99 -9.19
CA LYS A 86 24.21 1.31 -9.48
C LYS A 86 25.10 0.47 -8.57
N PRO A 87 26.35 0.18 -8.98
CA PRO A 87 27.28 -0.51 -8.10
C PRO A 87 27.49 0.29 -6.82
N LEU A 88 27.30 -0.38 -5.67
CA LEU A 88 27.56 0.19 -4.36
C LEU A 88 28.88 -0.36 -3.83
N GLY A 89 29.84 0.52 -3.59
CA GLY A 89 31.22 0.15 -3.26
C GLY A 89 32.14 0.06 -4.49
N GLY A 90 33.45 0.12 -4.26
CA GLY A 90 34.45 0.25 -5.32
C GLY A 90 35.82 -0.35 -4.96
N GLY A 91 35.88 -1.29 -4.02
CA GLY A 91 37.12 -1.98 -3.66
C GLY A 91 37.38 -3.21 -4.53
N GLU A 92 38.65 -3.57 -4.71
CA GLU A 92 39.07 -4.83 -5.32
C GLU A 92 38.32 -6.02 -4.69
N GLY A 93 37.55 -6.75 -5.51
CA GLY A 93 36.80 -7.94 -5.09
C GLY A 93 35.31 -7.75 -4.79
N GLY A 94 34.72 -6.59 -5.09
CA GLY A 94 33.25 -6.41 -5.06
C GLY A 94 32.62 -6.39 -3.67
N LYS A 95 33.43 -6.21 -2.62
CA LYS A 95 32.96 -6.11 -1.23
C LYS A 95 32.58 -4.67 -0.88
N LEU A 96 31.52 -4.52 -0.08
CA LEU A 96 31.12 -3.23 0.47
C LEU A 96 32.18 -2.69 1.43
N GLU A 97 32.43 -1.38 1.35
CA GLU A 97 33.28 -0.71 2.32
C GLU A 97 32.66 -0.81 3.73
N PRO A 98 33.47 -1.03 4.80
CA PRO A 98 32.95 -1.17 6.16
C PRO A 98 32.03 -0.03 6.62
N LYS A 99 32.32 1.20 6.17
CA LYS A 99 31.54 2.41 6.46
C LYS A 99 30.10 2.38 5.92
N LEU A 100 29.84 1.61 4.86
CA LEU A 100 28.50 1.39 4.30
C LEU A 100 27.90 0.09 4.84
N LEU A 101 28.71 -0.96 4.98
CA LEU A 101 28.25 -2.27 5.42
C LEU A 101 27.64 -2.23 6.84
N ALA A 102 28.28 -1.53 7.78
CA ALA A 102 27.79 -1.51 9.16
C ALA A 102 26.39 -0.86 9.29
N PRO A 103 26.13 0.34 8.74
CA PRO A 103 24.78 0.92 8.75
C PRO A 103 23.72 0.08 8.02
N ILE A 104 24.08 -0.56 6.91
CA ILE A 104 23.18 -1.48 6.17
C ILE A 104 22.78 -2.65 7.08
N ARG A 105 23.76 -3.30 7.70
CA ARG A 105 23.52 -4.43 8.60
C ARG A 105 22.68 -4.02 9.80
N ASP A 106 22.96 -2.87 10.40
CA ASP A 106 22.18 -2.34 11.53
C ASP A 106 20.71 -2.09 11.16
N THR A 107 20.47 -1.50 9.99
CA THR A 107 19.12 -1.29 9.45
C THR A 107 18.37 -2.61 9.28
N VAL A 108 19.03 -3.60 8.69
CA VAL A 108 18.46 -4.94 8.49
C VAL A 108 18.13 -5.60 9.83
N ILE A 109 19.07 -5.58 10.79
CA ILE A 109 18.87 -6.18 12.12
C ILE A 109 17.69 -5.52 12.83
N THR A 110 17.61 -4.19 12.79
CA THR A 110 16.53 -3.42 13.41
C THR A 110 15.17 -3.81 12.83
N VAL A 111 15.05 -3.88 11.50
CA VAL A 111 13.81 -4.28 10.85
C VAL A 111 13.44 -5.72 11.18
N LEU A 112 14.38 -6.67 11.07
CA LEU A 112 14.11 -8.08 11.36
C LEU A 112 13.71 -8.32 12.81
N SER A 113 14.40 -7.68 13.76
CA SER A 113 14.14 -7.85 15.20
C SER A 113 12.78 -7.29 15.62
N SER A 114 12.19 -6.39 14.82
CA SER A 114 10.84 -5.88 15.03
C SER A 114 9.72 -6.83 14.55
N LYS A 115 10.05 -7.93 13.86
CA LYS A 115 9.05 -8.85 13.28
C LYS A 115 8.72 -9.99 14.23
N SER A 116 7.49 -10.47 14.14
CA SER A 116 7.04 -11.71 14.79
C SER A 116 7.22 -12.92 13.88
N MET A 117 7.27 -14.11 14.46
CA MET A 117 7.35 -15.37 13.70
C MET A 117 6.22 -15.49 12.66
N SER A 118 4.98 -15.13 13.02
CA SER A 118 3.83 -15.24 12.10
C SER A 118 3.97 -14.38 10.85
N GLN A 119 4.59 -13.19 10.98
CA GLN A 119 4.89 -12.32 9.85
C GLN A 119 5.96 -12.93 8.93
N LEU A 120 6.96 -13.60 9.51
CA LEU A 120 8.06 -14.20 8.75
C LEU A 120 7.69 -15.52 8.07
N VAL A 121 6.66 -16.23 8.54
CA VAL A 121 6.19 -17.48 7.90
C VAL A 121 5.32 -17.17 6.67
N SER A 122 4.45 -16.17 6.76
CA SER A 122 3.50 -15.84 5.68
C SER A 122 4.17 -15.23 4.46
N GLY A 123 3.71 -15.56 3.26
CA GLY A 123 4.18 -14.93 2.02
C GLY A 123 3.95 -13.42 2.00
N GLU A 124 2.76 -12.98 2.44
CA GLU A 124 2.42 -11.55 2.52
C GLU A 124 3.32 -10.79 3.50
N GLY A 125 3.62 -11.38 4.66
CA GLY A 125 4.50 -10.76 5.64
C GLY A 125 5.94 -10.67 5.16
N LYS A 126 6.45 -11.69 4.44
CA LYS A 126 7.75 -11.61 3.76
C LYS A 126 7.79 -10.48 2.74
N GLU A 127 6.74 -10.32 1.92
CA GLU A 127 6.67 -9.25 0.92
C GLU A 127 6.59 -7.86 1.58
N LYS A 128 5.82 -7.70 2.66
CA LYS A 128 5.77 -6.45 3.44
C LYS A 128 7.14 -6.10 4.01
N MET A 129 7.83 -7.07 4.57
CA MET A 129 9.17 -6.89 5.13
C MET A 129 10.21 -6.54 4.05
N LYS A 130 10.17 -7.16 2.86
CA LYS A 130 11.04 -6.75 1.74
C LYS A 130 10.84 -5.29 1.38
N LYS A 131 9.58 -4.83 1.32
CA LYS A 131 9.25 -3.43 1.03
C LYS A 131 9.79 -2.49 2.10
N GLU A 132 9.58 -2.82 3.38
CA GLU A 132 10.08 -2.03 4.51
C GLU A 132 11.62 -1.97 4.53
N LEU A 133 12.30 -3.09 4.29
CA LEU A 133 13.76 -3.14 4.13
C LEU A 133 14.21 -2.25 2.97
N LYS A 134 13.55 -2.35 1.81
CA LYS A 134 13.87 -1.50 0.65
C LYS A 134 13.73 -0.02 0.99
N GLU A 135 12.64 0.38 1.64
CA GLU A 135 12.38 1.76 2.02
C GLU A 135 13.47 2.27 2.98
N LYS A 136 13.73 1.53 4.07
CA LYS A 136 14.73 1.90 5.09
C LYS A 136 16.16 1.94 4.54
N LEU A 137 16.50 1.03 3.63
CA LEU A 137 17.82 1.03 2.98
C LEU A 137 17.97 2.19 2.00
N ASN A 138 16.91 2.59 1.28
CA ASN A 138 16.93 3.78 0.43
C ASN A 138 17.03 5.07 1.26
N GLU A 139 16.33 5.17 2.40
CA GLU A 139 16.47 6.29 3.34
C GLU A 139 17.93 6.45 3.80
N LEU A 140 18.64 5.34 4.03
CA LEU A 140 20.04 5.32 4.44
C LEU A 140 21.00 5.71 3.30
N LEU A 141 20.77 5.21 2.08
CA LEU A 141 21.74 5.22 0.98
C LEU A 141 21.50 6.34 -0.05
N GLY A 142 20.34 7.01 0.03
CA GLY A 142 19.89 8.02 -0.93
C GLY A 142 18.85 7.46 -1.91
N ASP A 143 17.85 8.28 -2.24
CA ASP A 143 16.62 7.87 -2.92
C ASP A 143 16.88 7.05 -4.21
N GLU A 144 16.19 5.90 -4.26
CA GLU A 144 16.11 4.93 -5.38
C GLU A 144 17.34 4.07 -5.69
N MET A 145 18.33 4.02 -4.81
CA MET A 145 19.53 3.19 -4.99
C MET A 145 19.22 1.68 -4.88
N VAL A 146 18.35 1.27 -3.95
CA VAL A 146 17.89 -0.12 -3.77
C VAL A 146 16.60 -0.37 -4.55
N LYS A 147 16.66 -1.29 -5.52
CA LYS A 147 15.52 -1.65 -6.38
C LYS A 147 14.72 -2.83 -5.84
N GLU A 148 15.39 -3.87 -5.37
CA GLU A 148 14.76 -5.08 -4.85
C GLU A 148 15.53 -5.67 -3.65
N VAL A 149 14.82 -6.39 -2.79
CA VAL A 149 15.39 -7.12 -1.65
C VAL A 149 14.95 -8.58 -1.72
N TYR A 150 15.90 -9.50 -1.63
CA TYR A 150 15.67 -10.93 -1.76
C TYR A 150 16.07 -11.66 -0.48
N PHE A 151 15.21 -12.57 -0.02
CA PHE A 151 15.61 -13.59 0.96
C PHE A 151 16.23 -14.75 0.19
N THR A 152 17.53 -14.98 0.38
CA THR A 152 18.23 -16.12 -0.22
C THR A 152 18.21 -17.34 0.71
N SER A 153 18.12 -17.12 2.03
CA SER A 153 17.88 -18.16 3.03
C SER A 153 17.04 -17.58 4.18
N LEU A 154 16.12 -18.38 4.71
CA LEU A 154 15.32 -18.03 5.89
C LEU A 154 14.98 -19.29 6.67
N THR A 155 15.48 -19.36 7.91
CA THR A 155 15.15 -20.40 8.88
C THR A 155 14.68 -19.75 10.18
N LEU A 156 13.59 -20.27 10.75
CA LEU A 156 13.01 -19.79 12.01
C LEU A 156 13.16 -20.90 13.06
N GLN A 157 13.50 -20.55 14.29
CA GLN A 157 13.70 -21.48 15.40
C GLN A 157 13.14 -20.94 16.71
#